data_AF-A0A2S7X195-F1
#
_entry.id   AF-A0A2S7X195-F1
#
_cell.length_a   1.000
_cell.length_b   1.000
_cell.length_c   1.000
_cell.angle_alpha   90.00
_cell.angle_beta   90.00
_cell.angle_gamma   90.00
#
_symmetry.space_group_name_H-M   'P 1'
#
loop_
_entity.id
_entity.type
_entity.pdbx_description
1 polymer ?
#
loop_
_entity_poly.entity_id
_entity_poly.type
_entity_poly.pdbx_seq_one_letter_code
_entity_poly.pdbx_strand_id
1 'polypeptide(L)' 'MNFSGFQYPKDVILQTVRYYVSYKLSYRDIEEIFTERGIKADHSTYNRWVIRFAPQIEMKARQKKRAVSGSW' A
#
# COMPACT_ATOMS: atom_id res chain seq x y z
N MET A 1 -7.99 -10.65 1.38
CA MET A 1 -7.19 -9.85 0.42
C MET A 1 -6.89 -10.74 -0.75
N ASN A 2 -7.54 -10.48 -1.87
CA ASN A 2 -7.37 -11.22 -3.11
C ASN A 2 -6.58 -10.34 -4.09
N PHE A 3 -5.55 -10.92 -4.71
CA PHE A 3 -4.68 -10.26 -5.70
C PHE A 3 -4.88 -10.83 -7.11
N SER A 4 -5.86 -11.71 -7.31
CA SER A 4 -6.16 -12.25 -8.64
C SER A 4 -6.57 -11.13 -9.61
N GLY A 5 -6.04 -11.17 -10.83
CA GLY A 5 -6.36 -10.21 -11.89
C GLY A 5 -5.52 -8.93 -11.88
N PHE A 6 -4.52 -8.83 -10.99
CA PHE A 6 -3.50 -7.79 -11.09
C PHE A 6 -2.32 -8.27 -11.95
N GLN A 7 -1.86 -7.42 -12.84
CA GLN A 7 -0.66 -7.66 -13.66
C GLN A 7 0.62 -7.71 -12.81
N TYR A 8 0.62 -7.05 -11.65
CA TYR A 8 1.81 -6.90 -10.81
C TYR A 8 1.83 -7.91 -9.66
N PRO A 9 3.03 -8.35 -9.24
CA PRO A 9 3.19 -9.19 -8.06
C PRO A 9 2.61 -8.57 -6.80
N LYS A 10 2.11 -9.43 -5.89
CA LYS A 10 1.48 -8.99 -4.63
C LYS A 10 2.40 -8.13 -3.76
N ASP A 11 3.70 -8.41 -3.79
CA ASP A 11 4.74 -7.74 -3.03
C ASP A 11 4.94 -6.30 -3.50
N VAL A 12 4.93 -6.05 -4.82
CA VAL A 12 4.97 -4.70 -5.40
C VAL A 12 3.75 -3.89 -4.92
N ILE A 13 2.56 -4.48 -5.04
CA ILE A 13 1.31 -3.83 -4.63
C ILE A 13 1.34 -3.49 -3.13
N LEU A 14 1.75 -4.43 -2.28
CA LEU A 14 1.84 -4.21 -0.85
C LEU A 14 2.92 -3.18 -0.48
N GLN A 15 4.04 -3.15 -1.21
CA GLN A 15 5.10 -2.18 -1.00
C GLN A 15 4.64 -0.76 -1.34
N THR A 16 3.91 -0.56 -2.44
CA THR A 16 3.27 0.72 -2.78
C THR A 16 2.38 1.19 -1.63
N VAL A 17 1.47 0.32 -1.15
CA VAL A 17 0.52 0.70 -0.09
C VAL A 17 1.26 1.01 1.21
N ARG A 18 2.30 0.22 1.55
CA ARG A 18 3.15 0.50 2.71
C ARG A 18 3.82 1.86 2.58
N TYR A 19 4.40 2.18 1.42
CA TYR A 19 5.07 3.46 1.20
C TYR A 19 4.13 4.64 1.39
N TYR A 20 2.93 4.55 0.81
CA TYR A 20 1.91 5.59 0.95
C TYR A 20 1.46 5.80 2.40
N VAL A 21 1.23 4.72 3.16
CA VAL A 21 0.71 4.83 4.54
C VAL A 21 1.82 5.16 5.56
N SER A 22 3.08 4.79 5.28
CA SER A 22 4.17 4.90 6.26
C SER A 22 5.04 6.15 6.08
N TYR A 23 5.07 6.75 4.88
CA TYR A 23 5.94 7.88 4.55
C TYR A 23 5.13 9.00 3.88
N LYS A 24 5.64 10.24 3.96
CA LYS A 24 5.04 11.40 3.28
C LYS A 24 5.43 11.45 1.80
N LEU A 25 5.18 10.37 1.07
CA LEU A 25 5.45 10.27 -0.37
C LEU A 25 4.18 10.55 -1.16
N SER A 26 4.30 11.34 -2.24
CA SER A 26 3.26 11.47 -3.25
C SER A 26 3.22 10.22 -4.15
N TYR A 27 2.13 10.05 -4.92
CA TYR A 27 2.06 8.96 -5.89
C TYR A 27 3.12 9.05 -6.99
N ARG A 28 3.59 10.26 -7.31
CA ARG A 28 4.69 10.47 -8.27
C ARG A 28 6.04 10.04 -7.70
N ASP A 29 6.31 10.38 -6.45
CA ASP A 29 7.55 9.93 -5.79
C ASP A 29 7.60 8.40 -5.72
N ILE A 30 6.44 7.76 -5.46
CA ILE A 30 6.33 6.30 -5.48
C ILE A 30 6.60 5.75 -6.89
N GLU A 31 6.02 6.36 -7.93
CA GLU A 31 6.27 5.99 -9.32
C GLU A 31 7.75 6.10 -9.70
N GLU A 32 8.43 7.19 -9.32
CA GLU A 32 9.86 7.39 -9.55
C GLU A 32 10.69 6.29 -8.87
N ILE A 33 10.45 6.02 -7.58
CA ILE A 33 11.15 4.95 -6.82
C ILE A 33 10.97 3.58 -7.47
N PHE A 34 9.76 3.25 -7.95
CA PHE A 34 9.53 1.96 -8.61
C PHE A 34 10.13 1.92 -10.01
N THR A 35 10.14 3.05 -10.73
CA THR A 35 10.77 3.17 -12.05
C THR A 35 12.28 2.94 -11.96
N GLU A 36 12.96 3.50 -10.96
CA GLU A 36 14.38 3.24 -10.67
C GLU A 36 14.66 1.75 -10.41
N ARG A 37 13.67 1.03 -9.87
CA ARG A 37 13.75 -0.42 -9.62
C ARG A 37 13.32 -1.28 -10.81
N GLY A 38 13.05 -0.66 -11.97
CA GLY A 38 12.65 -1.34 -13.19
C GLY A 38 11.15 -1.71 -13.26
N ILE A 39 10.33 -1.22 -12.33
CA ILE A 39 8.88 -1.45 -12.29
C ILE A 39 8.19 -0.20 -12.81
N LYS A 40 7.67 -0.27 -14.03
CA LYS A 40 7.01 0.87 -14.69
C LYS A 40 5.49 0.76 -14.60
N ALA A 41 4.87 1.53 -13.71
CA ALA A 41 3.42 1.72 -13.66
C ALA A 41 3.09 3.20 -13.44
N ASP A 42 2.01 3.68 -14.03
CA ASP A 42 1.58 5.08 -13.85
C ASP A 42 1.10 5.35 -12.41
N HIS A 43 1.32 6.55 -11.88
CA HIS A 43 0.82 7.00 -10.57
C HIS A 43 -0.66 6.68 -10.29
N SER A 44 -1.52 6.70 -11.31
CA SER A 44 -2.93 6.33 -11.15
C SER A 44 -3.13 4.84 -10.81
N THR A 45 -2.22 3.96 -11.27
CA THR A 45 -2.21 2.53 -10.93
C THR A 45 -1.90 2.33 -9.46
N TYR A 46 -0.88 3.03 -8.94
CA TYR A 46 -0.55 3.01 -7.51
C TYR A 46 -1.70 3.56 -6.66
N ASN A 47 -2.33 4.65 -7.08
CA ASN A 47 -3.50 5.21 -6.40
C ASN A 47 -4.66 4.20 -6.32
N ARG A 48 -4.98 3.50 -7.42
CA ARG A 48 -6.01 2.44 -7.42
C ARG A 48 -5.71 1.32 -6.43
N TRP A 49 -4.43 0.93 -6.30
CA TRP A 49 -4.04 -0.07 -5.31
C TRP A 49 -4.19 0.44 -3.89
N VAL A 50 -3.76 1.67 -3.61
CA VAL A 50 -3.91 2.29 -2.29
C VAL A 50 -5.38 2.37 -1.89
N ILE A 51 -6.24 2.90 -2.74
CA ILE A 51 -7.68 2.99 -2.49
C ILE A 51 -8.28 1.61 -2.19
N ARG A 52 -7.87 0.57 -2.93
CA ARG A 52 -8.42 -0.78 -2.78
C ARG A 52 -7.90 -1.51 -1.53
N PHE A 53 -6.60 -1.40 -1.23
CA PHE A 53 -5.93 -2.27 -0.26
C PHE A 53 -5.67 -1.60 1.09
N ALA A 54 -5.52 -0.27 1.15
CA ALA A 54 -5.28 0.40 2.44
C ALA A 54 -6.37 0.12 3.48
N PRO A 55 -7.68 0.17 3.17
CA PRO A 55 -8.73 -0.15 4.14
C PRO A 55 -8.69 -1.62 4.59
N GLN A 56 -8.33 -2.54 3.68
CA GLN A 56 -8.22 -3.97 4.01
C GLN A 56 -7.03 -4.25 4.93
N ILE A 57 -5.90 -3.57 4.72
CA ILE A 57 -4.73 -3.66 5.59
C ILE A 57 -5.04 -3.06 6.95
N GLU A 58 -5.68 -1.89 6.98
CA GLU A 58 -6.10 -1.24 8.22
C GLU A 58 -7.00 -2.13 9.06
N MET A 59 -8.05 -2.72 8.47
CA MET A 59 -8.97 -3.61 9.16
C MET A 59 -8.22 -4.79 9.80
N LYS A 60 -7.30 -5.43 9.06
CA LYS A 60 -6.49 -6.52 9.60
C LYS A 60 -5.51 -6.06 10.67
N ALA A 61 -4.93 -4.86 10.52
CA ALA A 61 -4.05 -4.29 11.52
C ALA A 61 -4.80 -4.00 12.83
N ARG A 62 -6.02 -3.46 12.75
CA ARG A 62 -6.89 -3.24 13.91
C ARG A 62 -7.22 -4.55 14.63
N GLN A 63 -7.54 -5.62 13.91
CA GLN A 63 -7.79 -6.95 14.50
C GLN A 63 -6.57 -7.54 15.23
N LYS A 64 -5.36 -7.22 14.75
CA LYS A 64 -4.10 -7.67 15.37
C LYS A 64 -3.59 -6.75 16.47
N LYS A 65 -4.13 -5.53 16.56
CA LYS A 65 -3.72 -4.55 17.57
C LYS A 65 -4.15 -5.10 18.94
N ARG A 66 -3.20 -5.21 19.87
CA ARG A 66 -3.52 -5.54 21.26
C ARG A 66 -4.45 -4.46 21.83
N ALA A 67 -5.42 -4.89 22.65
CA ALA A 67 -6.19 -3.96 23.46
C ALA A 67 -5.19 -3.19 24.34
N VAL A 68 -5.13 -1.88 24.15
CA VAL A 68 -4.43 -0.96 25.05
C VAL A 68 -5.42 -0.53 26.12
N SER A 69 -4.96 -0.45 27.38
CA SER A 69 -5.78 0.06 28.49
C SER A 69 -6.33 1.44 28.11
N GLY A 70 -7.59 1.71 28.46
CA GLY A 70 -8.29 2.94 28.09
C GLY A 70 -7.81 4.21 28.80
N SER A 71 -6.68 4.14 29.50
CA SER A 71 -6.11 5.24 30.26
C SER A 71 -4.70 5.54 29.76
N TRP A 72 -4.45 6.83 29.57
CA TRP A 72 -3.15 7.42 29.28
C TRP A 72 -2.20 7.30 30.47
#